data_AF-A0A9D4SQX6-F1
#
_entry.id   AF-A0A9D4SQX6-F1
#
_cell.length_a   1.000
_cell.length_b   1.000
_cell.length_c   1.000
_cell.angle_alpha   90.00
_cell.angle_beta   90.00
_cell.angle_gamma   90.00
#
_symmetry.space_group_name_H-M   'P 1'
#
loop_
_entity.id
_entity.type
_entity.pdbx_description
1 polymer ?
#
loop_
_entity_poly.entity_id
_entity_poly.type
_entity_poly.pdbx_seq_one_letter_code
_entity_poly.pdbx_strand_id
1 'polypeptide(L)'
;MKCVCQECGCVCESCVSGSNSLHLHQEIEALKRQLLERDCHIVRMETQVMDLHRQHWIVFKPLHPNAPCRQEACQDRWQRLQDGYRKLQKVNQGLEDKLLRVVDRCETEKNALSRDLQELTTRLVDAQLALAQLREENEQYRNDCNVAVQLLQCKPSSFVASKYSTLPNELQEKVRSHLGSRSQRTPPEARVIRVPMPTFPPTAMVYSVSPEETTPPQQQDGNGPLPDYISAAVMAKVLEERARERRRSHPSKGTQASLCCSRSSSQHCAGDGSAIQRTTETLI
;
A
#
# COMPACT_ATOMS: atom_id res chain seq x y z
N MET A 1 30.57 80.40 -83.64
CA MET A 1 30.70 80.14 -82.20
C MET A 1 30.70 78.63 -81.99
N LYS A 2 31.73 78.05 -81.36
CA LYS A 2 31.80 76.60 -81.11
C LYS A 2 30.99 76.27 -79.86
N CYS A 3 30.03 75.35 -79.95
CA CYS A 3 29.18 74.95 -78.83
C CYS A 3 29.95 73.97 -77.92
N VAL A 4 30.03 74.28 -76.63
CA VAL A 4 30.65 73.45 -75.58
C VAL A 4 29.55 72.82 -74.74
N CYS A 5 29.73 71.56 -74.33
CA CYS A 5 28.76 70.81 -73.51
C CYS A 5 28.63 71.40 -72.10
N GLN A 6 27.39 71.61 -71.62
CA GLN A 6 27.11 72.26 -70.34
C GLN A 6 27.37 71.37 -69.10
N GLU A 7 27.49 70.05 -69.25
CA GLU A 7 27.66 69.15 -68.08
C GLU A 7 29.14 68.78 -67.79
N CYS A 8 30.04 68.78 -68.78
CA CYS A 8 31.42 68.32 -68.60
C CYS A 8 32.53 69.22 -69.19
N GLY A 9 32.19 70.30 -69.91
CA GLY A 9 33.15 71.36 -70.28
C GLY A 9 34.32 70.98 -71.21
N CYS A 10 34.36 69.76 -71.76
CA CYS A 10 35.42 69.31 -72.66
C CYS A 10 34.95 69.15 -74.13
N VAL A 11 35.90 69.21 -75.08
CA VAL A 11 35.69 68.96 -76.52
C VAL A 11 36.40 67.66 -76.88
N CYS A 12 35.69 66.54 -76.81
CA CYS A 12 36.19 65.22 -77.20
C CYS A 12 35.27 64.56 -78.24
N GLU A 13 35.84 63.81 -79.19
CA GLU A 13 35.10 63.15 -80.28
C GLU A 13 34.04 62.15 -79.80
N SER A 14 34.25 61.56 -78.62
CA SER A 14 33.28 60.67 -77.97
C SER A 14 31.96 61.38 -77.62
N CYS A 15 31.99 62.70 -77.41
CA CYS A 15 30.79 63.52 -77.18
C CYS A 15 30.13 63.99 -78.50
N VAL A 16 30.85 64.00 -79.61
CA VAL A 16 30.35 64.46 -80.92
C VAL A 16 29.62 63.33 -81.67
N SER A 17 30.03 62.07 -81.48
CA SER A 17 29.55 60.97 -82.31
C SER A 17 28.24 60.32 -81.86
N GLY A 18 27.65 60.67 -80.71
CA GLY A 18 26.32 60.19 -80.29
C GLY A 18 26.16 58.67 -80.09
N SER A 19 27.15 57.86 -80.47
CA SER A 19 27.08 56.40 -80.53
C SER A 19 26.89 55.74 -79.15
N ASN A 20 27.51 56.29 -78.10
CA ASN A 20 27.34 55.79 -76.73
C ASN A 20 25.93 56.08 -76.21
N SER A 21 25.35 57.23 -76.57
CA SER A 21 23.96 57.55 -76.23
C SER A 21 23.02 56.57 -76.92
N LEU A 22 23.19 56.34 -78.23
CA LEU A 22 22.33 55.44 -79.00
C LEU A 22 22.44 53.97 -78.54
N HIS A 23 23.65 53.50 -78.19
CA HIS A 23 23.86 52.18 -77.61
C HIS A 23 23.16 52.03 -76.24
N LEU A 24 23.33 53.00 -75.34
CA LEU A 24 22.64 53.00 -74.05
C LEU A 24 21.12 53.05 -74.22
N HIS A 25 20.59 53.78 -75.20
CA HIS A 25 19.15 53.78 -75.51
C HIS A 25 18.66 52.41 -75.98
N GLN A 26 19.41 51.74 -76.88
CA GLN A 26 19.08 50.38 -77.32
C GLN A 26 19.13 49.37 -76.17
N GLU A 27 20.11 49.48 -75.28
CA GLU A 27 20.25 48.64 -74.09
C GLU A 27 19.11 48.90 -73.09
N ILE A 28 18.75 50.16 -72.84
CA ILE A 28 17.59 50.53 -72.01
C ILE A 28 16.31 49.94 -72.58
N GLU A 29 16.10 49.99 -73.90
CA GLU A 29 14.94 49.36 -74.52
C GLU A 29 14.96 47.84 -74.43
N ALA A 30 16.12 47.20 -74.59
CA ALA A 30 16.27 45.76 -74.41
C ALA A 30 15.95 45.34 -72.96
N LEU A 31 16.48 46.06 -71.97
CA LEU A 31 16.20 45.83 -70.55
C LEU A 31 14.72 46.07 -70.22
N LYS A 32 14.09 47.10 -70.80
CA LYS A 32 12.65 47.34 -70.66
C LYS A 32 11.82 46.19 -71.23
N ARG A 33 12.17 45.66 -72.41
CA ARG A 33 11.50 44.49 -73.00
C ARG A 33 11.66 43.26 -72.11
N GLN A 34 12.86 43.03 -71.60
CA GLN A 34 13.13 41.90 -70.70
C GLN A 34 12.40 42.04 -69.36
N LEU A 35 12.31 43.26 -68.81
CA LEU A 35 11.53 43.54 -67.60
C LEU A 35 10.05 43.25 -67.83
N LEU A 36 9.47 43.74 -68.94
CA LEU A 36 8.08 43.47 -69.31
C LEU A 36 7.80 41.97 -69.48
N GLU A 37 8.71 41.22 -70.11
CA GLU A 37 8.56 39.77 -70.27
C GLU A 37 8.58 39.06 -68.90
N ARG A 38 9.46 39.47 -68.00
CA ARG A 38 9.52 38.93 -66.63
C ARG A 38 8.28 39.30 -65.82
N ASP A 39 7.78 40.52 -65.93
CA ASP A 39 6.54 40.95 -65.27
C ASP A 39 5.34 40.17 -65.79
N CYS A 40 5.26 39.95 -67.11
CA CYS A 40 4.23 39.08 -67.70
C CYS A 40 4.33 37.64 -67.22
N HIS A 41 5.55 37.13 -67.03
CA HIS A 41 5.78 35.79 -66.50
C HIS A 41 5.39 35.69 -65.01
N ILE A 42 5.72 36.70 -64.20
CA ILE A 42 5.33 36.78 -62.80
C ILE A 42 3.81 36.77 -62.67
N VAL A 43 3.10 37.64 -63.41
CA VAL A 43 1.64 37.68 -63.41
C VAL A 43 1.03 36.34 -63.84
N ARG A 44 1.64 35.65 -64.81
CA ARG A 44 1.21 34.31 -65.23
C ARG A 44 1.40 33.26 -64.14
N MET A 45 2.53 33.29 -63.44
CA MET A 45 2.79 32.39 -62.32
C MET A 45 1.84 32.67 -61.16
N GLU A 46 1.61 33.94 -60.82
CA GLU A 46 0.68 34.36 -59.77
C GLU A 46 -0.75 33.91 -60.07
N THR A 47 -1.23 34.14 -61.30
CA THR A 47 -2.55 33.67 -61.73
C THR A 47 -2.66 32.15 -61.67
N GLN A 48 -1.64 31.41 -62.09
CA GLN A 48 -1.61 29.96 -61.99
C GLN A 48 -1.67 29.46 -60.53
N VAL A 49 -0.95 30.10 -59.60
CA VAL A 49 -1.00 29.76 -58.16
C VAL A 49 -2.38 30.07 -57.59
N MET A 50 -2.99 31.20 -57.97
CA MET A 50 -4.34 31.53 -57.53
C MET A 50 -5.39 30.53 -58.06
N ASP A 51 -5.26 30.11 -59.32
CA ASP A 51 -6.15 29.12 -59.93
C ASP A 51 -5.99 27.73 -59.30
N LEU A 52 -4.75 27.29 -59.05
CA LEU A 52 -4.49 26.05 -58.31
C LEU A 52 -5.08 26.10 -56.89
N HIS A 53 -4.93 27.23 -56.20
CA HIS A 53 -5.51 27.42 -54.87
C HIS A 53 -7.05 27.38 -54.92
N ARG A 54 -7.66 28.02 -55.93
CA ARG A 54 -9.11 28.01 -56.14
C ARG A 54 -9.63 26.61 -56.46
N GLN A 55 -8.95 25.86 -57.33
CA GLN A 55 -9.29 24.48 -57.66
C GLN A 55 -9.15 23.56 -56.45
N HIS A 56 -8.04 23.69 -55.71
CA HIS A 56 -7.84 22.97 -54.45
C HIS A 56 -8.97 23.26 -53.46
N TRP A 57 -9.36 24.52 -53.28
CA TRP A 57 -10.47 24.91 -52.41
C TRP A 57 -11.82 24.32 -52.86
N ILE A 58 -12.13 24.39 -54.16
CA ILE A 58 -13.39 23.88 -54.72
C ILE A 58 -13.49 22.35 -54.61
N VAL A 59 -12.38 21.62 -54.75
CA VAL A 59 -12.38 20.15 -54.70
C VAL A 59 -12.26 19.63 -53.27
N PHE A 60 -11.36 20.20 -52.46
CA PHE A 60 -11.04 19.70 -51.13
C PHE A 60 -12.14 20.03 -50.09
N LYS A 61 -12.72 21.24 -50.15
CA LYS A 61 -13.69 21.69 -49.14
C LYS A 61 -15.01 20.91 -49.15
N PRO A 62 -15.64 20.59 -50.30
CA PRO A 62 -16.87 19.79 -50.32
C PRO A 62 -16.63 18.32 -50.01
N LEU A 63 -15.46 17.77 -50.36
CA LEU A 63 -15.06 16.41 -49.97
C LEU A 63 -14.82 16.29 -48.47
N HIS A 64 -14.39 17.38 -47.84
CA HIS A 64 -14.00 17.41 -46.44
C HIS A 64 -14.57 18.65 -45.70
N PRO A 65 -15.91 18.83 -45.66
CA PRO A 65 -16.54 20.05 -45.13
C PRO A 65 -16.25 20.28 -43.65
N ASN A 66 -16.04 19.17 -42.94
CA ASN A 66 -15.81 19.13 -41.50
C ASN A 66 -14.37 18.74 -41.15
N ALA A 67 -13.43 18.73 -42.10
CA ALA A 67 -12.04 18.36 -41.84
C ALA A 67 -11.36 19.19 -40.73
N PRO A 68 -11.41 20.54 -40.77
CA PRO A 68 -10.83 21.34 -39.69
C PRO A 68 -11.52 21.05 -38.35
N CYS A 69 -12.86 20.97 -38.33
CA CYS A 69 -13.61 20.65 -37.10
C CYS A 69 -13.33 19.22 -36.56
N ARG A 70 -13.10 18.23 -37.44
CA ARG A 70 -12.72 16.86 -37.03
C ARG A 70 -11.30 16.83 -36.47
N GLN A 71 -10.39 17.61 -37.04
CA GLN A 71 -9.03 17.74 -36.53
C GLN A 71 -9.02 18.39 -35.13
N GLU A 72 -9.76 19.49 -34.95
CA GLU A 72 -9.96 20.14 -33.65
C GLU A 72 -10.57 19.18 -32.63
N ALA A 73 -11.63 18.45 -32.99
CA ALA A 73 -12.24 17.47 -32.10
C ALA A 73 -11.29 16.33 -31.68
N CYS A 74 -10.39 15.90 -32.58
CA CYS A 74 -9.35 14.93 -32.26
C CYS A 74 -8.30 15.53 -31.31
N GLN A 75 -7.89 16.77 -31.52
CA GLN A 75 -6.96 17.48 -30.62
C GLN A 75 -7.56 17.64 -29.21
N ASP A 76 -8.83 18.03 -29.11
CA ASP A 76 -9.54 18.13 -27.83
C ASP A 76 -9.61 16.79 -27.09
N ARG A 77 -9.90 15.70 -27.81
CA ARG A 77 -9.91 14.34 -27.25
C ARG A 77 -8.54 13.95 -26.71
N TRP A 78 -7.48 14.24 -27.47
CA TRP A 78 -6.11 14.00 -27.05
C TRP A 78 -5.73 14.84 -25.82
N GLN A 79 -6.11 16.11 -25.78
CA GLN A 79 -5.82 16.99 -24.66
C GLN A 79 -6.54 16.54 -23.38
N ARG A 80 -7.82 16.16 -23.47
CA ARG A 80 -8.57 15.59 -22.34
C ARG A 80 -7.94 14.30 -21.82
N LEU A 81 -7.50 13.42 -22.72
CA LEU A 81 -6.82 12.19 -22.34
C LEU A 81 -5.48 12.48 -21.64
N GLN A 82 -4.69 13.40 -22.20
CA GLN A 82 -3.40 13.82 -21.62
C GLN A 82 -3.59 14.44 -20.22
N ASP A 83 -4.61 15.29 -20.05
CA ASP A 83 -4.93 15.87 -18.76
C ASP A 83 -5.42 14.83 -17.75
N GLY A 84 -6.20 13.83 -18.22
CA GLY A 84 -6.59 12.66 -17.44
C GLY A 84 -5.36 11.88 -16.95
N TYR A 85 -4.42 11.59 -17.85
CA TYR A 85 -3.16 10.91 -17.52
C TYR A 85 -2.35 11.72 -16.50
N ARG A 86 -2.19 13.04 -16.70
CA ARG A 86 -1.48 13.91 -15.74
C ARG A 86 -2.12 13.92 -14.36
N LYS A 87 -3.46 13.94 -14.27
CA LYS A 87 -4.18 13.87 -12.99
C LYS A 87 -3.94 12.52 -12.30
N LEU A 88 -4.03 11.43 -13.05
CA LEU A 88 -3.76 10.09 -12.52
C LEU A 88 -2.32 9.96 -12.04
N GLN A 89 -1.35 10.49 -12.78
CA GLN A 89 0.06 10.51 -12.40
C GLN A 89 0.29 11.26 -11.08
N LYS A 90 -0.37 12.42 -10.88
CA LYS A 90 -0.31 13.15 -9.60
C LYS A 90 -0.89 12.36 -8.44
N VAL A 91 -2.02 11.68 -8.66
CA VAL A 91 -2.63 10.80 -7.63
C VAL A 91 -1.70 9.64 -7.31
N ASN A 92 -1.11 9.00 -8.32
CA ASN A 92 -0.19 7.89 -8.14
C ASN A 92 1.06 8.31 -7.35
N GLN A 93 1.70 9.42 -7.73
CA GLN A 93 2.81 9.98 -6.96
C GLN A 93 2.42 10.24 -5.50
N GLY A 94 1.23 10.81 -5.27
CA GLY A 94 0.74 11.03 -3.91
C GLY A 94 0.46 9.73 -3.13
N LEU A 95 0.17 8.61 -3.81
CA LEU A 95 0.03 7.29 -3.19
C LEU A 95 1.40 6.67 -2.89
N GLU A 96 2.35 6.78 -3.80
CA GLU A 96 3.74 6.36 -3.60
C GLU A 96 4.34 7.09 -2.39
N ASP A 97 4.16 8.41 -2.29
CA ASP A 97 4.63 9.20 -1.14
C ASP A 97 3.95 8.77 0.17
N LYS A 98 2.66 8.40 0.13
CA LYS A 98 1.95 7.88 1.32
C LYS A 98 2.49 6.51 1.71
N LEU A 99 2.77 5.64 0.73
CA LEU A 99 3.34 4.33 0.96
C LEU A 99 4.72 4.46 1.63
N LEU A 100 5.60 5.31 1.09
CA LEU A 100 6.91 5.58 1.67
C LEU A 100 6.80 6.06 3.12
N ARG A 101 5.92 7.03 3.41
CA ARG A 101 5.69 7.49 4.80
C ARG A 101 5.21 6.39 5.74
N VAL A 102 4.33 5.49 5.28
CA VAL A 102 3.85 4.37 6.09
C VAL A 102 4.98 3.37 6.33
N VAL A 103 5.78 3.06 5.32
CA VAL A 103 6.96 2.20 5.45
C VAL A 103 7.93 2.78 6.47
N ASP A 104 8.32 4.05 6.35
CA ASP A 104 9.24 4.71 7.29
C ASP A 104 8.71 4.63 8.74
N ARG A 105 7.42 4.91 8.94
CA ARG A 105 6.80 4.79 10.26
C ARG A 105 6.83 3.36 10.78
N CYS A 106 6.46 2.39 9.96
CA CYS A 106 6.50 0.98 10.35
C CYS A 106 7.92 0.51 10.69
N GLU A 107 8.94 0.97 9.95
CA GLU A 107 10.33 0.64 10.23
C GLU A 107 10.81 1.25 11.55
N THR A 108 10.47 2.51 11.81
CA THR A 108 10.80 3.16 13.09
C THR A 108 10.12 2.49 14.28
N GLU A 109 8.84 2.16 14.16
CA GLU A 109 8.09 1.40 15.18
C GLU A 109 8.67 0.00 15.38
N LYS A 110 8.97 -0.74 14.30
CA LYS A 110 9.63 -2.05 14.36
C LYS A 110 10.96 -1.96 15.10
N ASN A 111 11.79 -0.97 14.78
CA ASN A 111 13.08 -0.79 15.42
C ASN A 111 12.95 -0.39 16.89
N ALA A 112 11.92 0.38 17.27
CA ALA A 112 11.62 0.68 18.66
C ALA A 112 11.20 -0.57 19.43
N LEU A 113 10.23 -1.31 18.93
CA LEU A 113 9.78 -2.56 19.54
C LEU A 113 10.89 -3.61 19.64
N SER A 114 11.79 -3.67 18.64
CA SER A 114 12.93 -4.57 18.67
C SER A 114 13.92 -4.23 19.79
N ARG A 115 14.15 -2.93 20.04
CA ARG A 115 14.96 -2.46 21.17
C ARG A 115 14.30 -2.81 22.51
N ASP A 116 13.01 -2.56 22.64
CA ASP A 116 12.25 -2.86 23.86
C ASP A 116 12.25 -4.37 24.14
N LEU A 117 12.09 -5.21 23.10
CA LEU A 117 12.18 -6.65 23.22
C LEU A 117 13.55 -7.09 23.73
N GLN A 118 14.63 -6.54 23.18
CA GLN A 118 15.99 -6.82 23.64
C GLN A 118 16.18 -6.41 25.10
N GLU A 119 15.74 -5.21 25.49
CA GLU A 119 15.82 -4.73 26.87
C GLU A 119 15.06 -5.62 27.85
N LEU A 120 13.83 -6.00 27.51
CA LEU A 120 13.01 -6.89 28.33
C LEU A 120 13.60 -8.30 28.41
N THR A 121 14.20 -8.79 27.32
CA THR A 121 14.88 -10.08 27.30
C THR A 121 16.08 -10.07 28.24
N THR A 122 16.91 -9.03 28.20
CA THR A 122 18.05 -8.88 29.13
C THR A 122 17.57 -8.83 30.59
N ARG A 123 16.56 -8.00 30.90
CA ARG A 123 15.99 -7.92 32.25
C ARG A 123 15.42 -9.25 32.74
N LEU A 124 14.80 -10.03 31.85
CA LEU A 124 14.29 -11.35 32.19
C LEU A 124 15.43 -12.31 32.55
N VAL A 125 16.51 -12.31 31.77
CA VAL A 125 17.70 -13.11 32.03
C VAL A 125 18.35 -12.71 33.37
N ASP A 126 18.50 -11.41 33.63
CA ASP A 126 19.05 -10.90 34.90
C ASP A 126 18.19 -11.35 36.10
N ALA A 127 16.85 -11.26 35.98
CA ALA A 127 15.94 -11.72 37.02
C ALA A 127 16.01 -13.23 37.24
N GLN A 128 16.17 -14.01 36.16
CA GLN A 128 16.35 -15.46 36.26
C GLN A 128 17.66 -15.82 36.96
N LEU A 129 18.75 -15.10 36.65
CA LEU A 129 20.05 -15.26 37.31
C LEU A 129 19.92 -14.95 38.81
N ALA A 130 19.31 -13.83 39.17
CA ALA A 130 19.08 -13.46 40.57
C ALA A 130 18.23 -14.50 41.32
N LEU A 131 17.18 -15.02 40.67
CA LEU A 131 16.38 -16.11 41.24
C LEU A 131 17.19 -17.39 41.45
N ALA A 132 18.09 -17.75 40.53
CA ALA A 132 18.96 -18.90 40.68
C ALA A 132 19.91 -18.73 41.87
N GLN A 133 20.54 -17.55 42.00
CA GLN A 133 21.40 -17.21 43.13
C GLN A 133 20.66 -17.30 44.47
N LEU A 134 19.48 -16.67 44.58
CA LEU A 134 18.67 -16.73 45.81
C LEU A 134 18.20 -18.15 46.15
N ARG A 135 17.97 -19.00 45.15
CA ARG A 135 17.64 -20.42 45.37
C ARG A 135 18.83 -21.18 45.93
N GLU A 136 20.01 -20.99 45.34
CA GLU A 136 21.25 -21.60 45.83
C GLU A 136 21.56 -21.16 47.27
N GLU A 137 21.46 -19.86 47.57
CA GLU A 137 21.62 -19.35 48.94
C GLU A 137 20.59 -19.94 49.90
N ASN A 138 19.32 -20.06 49.49
CA ASN A 138 18.29 -20.72 50.32
C ASN A 138 18.58 -22.20 50.58
N GLU A 139 19.11 -22.93 49.60
CA GLU A 139 19.52 -24.32 49.78
C GLU A 139 20.72 -24.44 50.73
N GLN A 140 21.69 -23.53 50.61
CA GLN A 140 22.81 -23.43 51.55
C GLN A 140 22.31 -23.15 52.97
N TYR A 141 21.43 -22.17 53.17
CA TYR A 141 20.85 -21.88 54.49
C TYR A 141 20.06 -23.07 55.07
N ARG A 142 19.35 -23.82 54.23
CA ARG A 142 18.67 -25.06 54.66
C ARG A 142 19.67 -26.12 55.09
N ASN A 143 20.77 -26.28 54.35
CA ASN A 143 21.83 -27.22 54.71
C ASN A 143 22.49 -26.84 56.04
N ASP A 144 22.85 -25.57 56.22
CA ASP A 144 23.42 -25.06 57.47
C ASP A 144 22.46 -25.26 58.65
N CYS A 145 21.17 -24.99 58.46
CA CYS A 145 20.14 -25.28 59.47
C CYS A 145 20.07 -26.77 59.80
N ASN A 146 20.12 -27.66 58.80
CA ASN A 146 20.10 -29.10 59.02
C ASN A 146 21.34 -29.57 59.80
N VAL A 147 22.52 -29.05 59.48
CA VAL A 147 23.76 -29.34 60.23
C VAL A 147 23.63 -28.86 61.68
N ALA A 148 23.14 -27.63 61.90
CA ALA A 148 22.90 -27.11 63.24
C ALA A 148 21.93 -28.00 64.04
N VAL A 149 20.84 -28.45 63.42
CA VAL A 149 19.89 -29.39 64.03
C VAL A 149 20.57 -30.72 64.39
N GLN A 150 21.38 -31.29 63.50
CA GLN A 150 22.12 -32.53 63.77
C GLN A 150 23.08 -32.36 64.96
N LEU A 151 23.84 -31.26 65.01
CA LEU A 151 24.75 -30.96 66.12
C LEU A 151 24.01 -30.83 67.46
N LEU A 152 22.84 -30.19 67.47
CA LEU A 152 21.99 -30.10 68.65
C LEU A 152 21.48 -31.50 69.10
N GLN A 153 21.14 -32.36 68.14
CA GLN A 153 20.68 -33.73 68.41
C GLN A 153 21.78 -34.66 68.92
N CYS A 154 23.06 -34.42 68.61
CA CYS A 154 24.18 -35.20 69.11
C CYS A 154 24.40 -35.10 70.64
N LYS A 155 23.82 -34.11 71.33
CA LYS A 155 23.90 -33.94 72.80
C LYS A 155 22.55 -33.54 73.43
N PRO A 156 21.57 -34.46 73.50
CA PRO A 156 20.22 -34.14 73.98
C PRO A 156 20.18 -33.72 75.46
N SER A 157 21.14 -34.15 76.28
CA SER A 157 21.21 -33.82 77.71
C SER A 157 21.68 -32.40 78.02
N SER A 158 22.29 -31.68 77.06
CA SER A 158 22.71 -30.28 77.25
C SER A 158 21.75 -29.27 76.62
N PHE A 159 20.65 -29.72 76.02
CA PHE A 159 19.70 -28.85 75.34
C PHE A 159 18.63 -28.36 76.30
N VAL A 160 18.58 -27.05 76.55
CA VAL A 160 17.47 -26.42 77.28
C VAL A 160 16.40 -26.02 76.27
N ALA A 161 15.31 -26.79 76.21
CA ALA A 161 14.18 -26.45 75.35
C ALA A 161 13.55 -25.12 75.80
N SER A 162 13.63 -24.09 74.95
CA SER A 162 12.92 -22.84 75.19
C SER A 162 11.42 -23.07 75.13
N LYS A 163 10.69 -22.56 76.12
CA LYS A 163 9.22 -22.66 76.17
C LYS A 163 8.65 -21.76 75.06
N TYR A 164 7.59 -22.20 74.38
CA TYR A 164 6.92 -21.38 73.35
C TYR A 164 6.57 -19.96 73.85
N SER A 165 6.21 -19.84 75.13
CA SER A 165 5.87 -18.59 75.81
C SER A 165 7.04 -17.62 76.00
N THR A 166 8.30 -18.06 75.84
CA THR A 166 9.48 -17.19 75.97
C THR A 166 9.94 -16.59 74.64
N LEU A 167 9.30 -16.97 73.52
CA LEU A 167 9.59 -16.39 72.22
C LEU A 167 8.90 -15.02 72.06
N PRO A 168 9.54 -14.05 71.37
CA PRO A 168 8.89 -12.79 70.94
C PRO A 168 7.58 -13.04 70.17
N ASN A 169 6.61 -12.12 70.32
CA ASN A 169 5.27 -12.27 69.74
C ASN A 169 5.27 -12.54 68.22
N GLU A 170 6.16 -11.88 67.46
CA GLU A 170 6.29 -12.11 66.01
C GLU A 170 6.67 -13.55 65.65
N LEU A 171 7.49 -14.20 66.49
CA LEU A 171 7.93 -15.58 66.27
C LEU A 171 6.84 -16.57 66.72
N GLN A 172 6.11 -16.27 67.79
CA GLN A 172 4.95 -17.06 68.20
C GLN A 172 3.89 -17.13 67.08
N GLU A 173 3.56 -16.00 66.46
CA GLU A 173 2.59 -15.96 65.35
C GLU A 173 3.06 -16.76 64.13
N LYS A 174 4.34 -16.67 63.76
CA LYS A 174 4.93 -17.44 62.64
C LYS A 174 4.92 -18.95 62.91
N VAL A 175 5.20 -19.37 64.15
CA VAL A 175 5.13 -20.78 64.55
C VAL A 175 3.67 -21.28 64.50
N ARG A 176 2.72 -20.49 65.01
CA ARG A 176 1.29 -20.80 64.98
C ARG A 176 0.75 -20.92 63.55
N SER A 177 1.15 -20.04 62.64
CA SER A 177 0.70 -20.07 61.24
C SER A 177 1.28 -21.27 60.47
N HIS A 178 2.55 -21.62 60.69
CA HIS A 178 3.17 -22.80 60.09
C HIS A 178 2.53 -24.12 60.52
N LEU A 179 2.17 -24.25 61.80
CA LEU A 179 1.46 -25.42 62.33
C LEU A 179 0.02 -25.52 61.79
N GLY A 180 -0.66 -24.40 61.56
CA GLY A 180 -2.03 -24.37 61.01
C GLY A 180 -2.13 -24.63 59.49
N SER A 181 -1.14 -24.19 58.71
CA SER A 181 -1.15 -24.28 57.24
C SER A 181 -1.01 -25.71 56.69
N ARG A 182 -0.37 -26.62 57.43
CA ARG A 182 -0.10 -28.00 56.97
C ARG A 182 -1.37 -28.86 56.79
N SER A 183 -2.54 -28.37 57.22
CA SER A 183 -3.82 -29.11 57.20
C SER A 183 -4.70 -28.87 55.95
N GLN A 184 -4.33 -27.98 55.00
CA GLN A 184 -5.24 -27.52 53.93
C GLN A 184 -4.90 -27.92 52.48
N ARG A 185 -3.98 -28.86 52.24
CA ARG A 185 -3.71 -29.35 50.87
C ARG A 185 -4.70 -30.45 50.47
N THR A 186 -5.85 -30.08 49.89
CA THR A 186 -6.78 -30.98 49.17
C THR A 186 -6.49 -30.98 47.65
N PRO A 187 -6.82 -32.05 46.89
CA PRO A 187 -6.41 -32.20 45.49
C PRO A 187 -7.17 -31.28 44.51
N PRO A 188 -6.60 -30.99 43.33
CA PRO A 188 -7.14 -30.01 42.38
C PRO A 188 -8.33 -30.57 41.58
N GLU A 189 -9.49 -29.92 41.70
CA GLU A 189 -10.71 -30.26 40.96
C GLU A 189 -10.63 -29.74 39.51
N ALA A 190 -10.95 -30.57 38.52
CA ALA A 190 -10.88 -30.22 37.10
C ALA A 190 -11.90 -29.15 36.71
N ARG A 191 -11.47 -28.11 36.00
CA ARG A 191 -12.33 -26.99 35.59
C ARG A 191 -12.98 -27.30 34.24
N VAL A 192 -14.31 -27.29 34.21
CA VAL A 192 -15.09 -27.55 32.99
C VAL A 192 -15.49 -26.24 32.32
N ILE A 193 -15.13 -26.06 31.05
CA ILE A 193 -15.45 -24.87 30.23
C ILE A 193 -16.55 -25.23 29.23
N ARG A 194 -17.60 -24.40 29.13
CA ARG A 194 -18.72 -24.59 28.19
C ARG A 194 -18.74 -23.46 27.17
N VAL A 195 -18.73 -23.79 25.88
CA VAL A 195 -18.78 -22.82 24.77
C VAL A 195 -20.10 -23.00 24.00
N PRO A 196 -20.98 -21.99 23.96
CA PRO A 196 -22.22 -22.06 23.20
C PRO A 196 -21.96 -21.98 21.68
N MET A 197 -22.57 -22.87 20.90
CA MET A 197 -22.48 -22.83 19.44
C MET A 197 -23.74 -22.20 18.81
N PRO A 198 -23.59 -21.38 17.75
CA PRO A 198 -24.70 -20.76 17.05
C PRO A 198 -25.36 -21.72 16.05
N THR A 199 -25.70 -22.94 16.49
CA THR A 199 -26.46 -23.92 15.70
C THR A 199 -27.94 -23.89 16.11
N PHE A 200 -28.85 -24.37 15.27
CA PHE A 200 -30.25 -24.61 15.67
C PHE A 200 -30.57 -26.12 15.61
N PRO A 201 -30.93 -26.75 16.74
CA PRO A 201 -31.02 -26.17 18.09
C PRO A 201 -29.65 -25.79 18.67
N PRO A 202 -29.60 -24.83 19.62
CA PRO A 202 -28.36 -24.38 20.24
C PRO A 202 -27.77 -25.48 21.12
N THR A 203 -26.63 -26.01 20.70
CA THR A 203 -25.86 -27.03 21.43
C THR A 203 -24.57 -26.39 21.95
N ALA A 204 -24.15 -26.73 23.16
CA ALA A 204 -22.89 -26.24 23.73
C ALA A 204 -21.82 -27.34 23.72
N MET A 205 -20.59 -27.00 23.34
CA MET A 205 -19.45 -27.90 23.52
C MET A 205 -18.89 -27.75 24.93
N VAL A 206 -18.57 -28.88 25.57
CA VAL A 206 -18.06 -28.94 26.94
C VAL A 206 -16.66 -29.52 26.91
N TYR A 207 -15.69 -28.75 27.42
CA TYR A 207 -14.30 -29.17 27.55
C TYR A 207 -13.98 -29.33 29.03
N SER A 208 -13.58 -30.53 29.44
CA SER A 208 -12.98 -30.77 30.76
C SER A 208 -11.49 -30.46 30.68
N VAL A 209 -11.06 -29.38 31.34
CA VAL A 209 -9.64 -29.07 31.46
C VAL A 209 -9.17 -29.66 32.77
N SER A 210 -8.48 -30.80 32.68
CA SER A 210 -7.70 -31.31 33.81
C SER A 210 -6.63 -30.26 34.14
N PRO A 211 -6.39 -29.98 35.42
CA PRO A 211 -5.25 -29.16 35.81
C PRO A 211 -4.01 -30.05 35.65
N GLU A 212 -3.54 -30.21 34.42
CA GLU A 212 -2.19 -30.70 34.23
C GLU A 212 -1.25 -29.63 34.75
N GLU A 213 -0.49 -30.03 35.77
CA GLU A 213 0.66 -29.28 36.24
C GLU A 213 1.52 -28.96 35.02
N THR A 214 1.79 -27.67 34.82
CA THR A 214 2.80 -27.16 33.91
C THR A 214 4.16 -27.76 34.29
N THR A 215 4.45 -28.95 33.80
CA THR A 215 5.80 -29.44 33.56
C THR A 215 6.08 -29.28 32.07
N PRO A 216 7.15 -28.57 31.67
CA PRO A 216 7.55 -28.56 30.26
C PRO A 216 7.88 -30.00 29.84
N PRO A 217 7.46 -30.46 28.65
CA PRO A 217 7.71 -31.83 28.22
C PRO A 217 9.22 -32.05 28.14
N GLN A 218 9.71 -33.02 28.94
CA GLN A 218 11.01 -33.61 28.74
C GLN A 218 11.07 -34.19 27.32
N GLN A 219 12.19 -33.91 26.66
CA GLN A 219 12.57 -34.43 25.36
C GLN A 219 12.30 -35.94 25.27
N GLN A 220 11.39 -36.31 24.37
CA GLN A 220 11.41 -37.62 23.74
C GLN A 220 11.54 -37.41 22.24
N ASP A 221 12.59 -38.01 21.70
CA ASP A 221 12.92 -38.13 20.29
C ASP A 221 11.70 -38.52 19.46
N GLY A 222 11.40 -37.72 18.43
CA GLY A 222 10.30 -37.99 17.51
C GLY A 222 10.07 -36.83 16.57
N ASN A 223 10.66 -36.93 15.38
CA ASN A 223 10.62 -35.97 14.29
C ASN A 223 9.18 -35.64 13.82
N GLY A 224 8.55 -34.66 14.45
CA GLY A 224 7.26 -34.09 14.05
C GLY A 224 7.22 -32.58 14.35
N PRO A 225 6.63 -31.74 13.49
CA PRO A 225 6.59 -30.31 13.71
C PRO A 225 5.79 -29.99 14.97
N LEU A 226 6.44 -29.29 15.89
CA LEU A 226 5.86 -28.76 17.13
C LEU A 226 4.59 -27.94 16.79
N PRO A 227 3.42 -28.19 17.40
CA PRO A 227 2.26 -27.32 17.22
C PRO A 227 2.55 -25.96 17.83
N ASP A 228 2.46 -24.91 17.01
CA ASP A 228 2.64 -23.51 17.41
C ASP A 228 1.51 -23.11 18.37
N TYR A 229 1.77 -23.09 19.69
CA TYR A 229 0.75 -22.87 20.70
C TYR A 229 0.54 -21.37 20.94
N ILE A 230 -0.53 -20.82 20.39
CA ILE A 230 -0.96 -19.44 20.65
C ILE A 230 -1.79 -19.42 21.93
N SER A 231 -1.36 -18.62 22.93
CA SER A 231 -2.10 -18.46 24.18
C SER A 231 -3.53 -17.97 23.94
N ALA A 232 -4.50 -18.52 24.67
CA ALA A 232 -5.91 -18.16 24.58
C ALA A 232 -6.15 -16.64 24.76
N ALA A 233 -5.29 -15.97 25.55
CA ALA A 233 -5.34 -14.52 25.72
C ALA A 233 -5.02 -13.76 24.41
N VAL A 234 -4.06 -14.26 23.62
CA VAL A 234 -3.69 -13.68 22.33
C VAL A 234 -4.81 -13.89 21.32
N MET A 235 -5.36 -15.11 21.23
CA MET A 235 -6.51 -15.37 20.36
C MET A 235 -7.73 -14.52 20.73
N ALA A 236 -8.02 -14.37 22.03
CA ALA A 236 -9.12 -13.52 22.49
C ALA A 236 -8.92 -12.05 22.08
N LYS A 237 -7.71 -11.51 22.25
CA LYS A 237 -7.35 -10.15 21.82
C LYS A 237 -7.51 -9.96 20.31
N VAL A 238 -7.03 -10.89 19.49
CA VAL A 238 -7.14 -10.83 18.02
C VAL A 238 -8.61 -10.88 17.57
N LEU A 239 -9.42 -11.73 18.19
CA LEU A 239 -10.86 -11.82 17.89
C LEU A 239 -11.60 -10.55 18.28
N GLU A 240 -11.25 -9.96 19.42
CA GLU A 240 -11.83 -8.70 19.90
C GLU A 240 -11.45 -7.52 19.01
N GLU A 241 -10.20 -7.46 18.54
CA GLU A 241 -9.71 -6.45 17.60
C GLU A 241 -10.41 -6.56 16.23
N ARG A 242 -10.55 -7.76 15.68
CA ARG A 242 -11.29 -8.01 14.43
C ARG A 242 -12.78 -7.69 14.54
N ALA A 243 -13.37 -7.81 15.74
CA ALA A 243 -14.74 -7.39 16.00
C ALA A 243 -14.86 -5.85 16.09
N ARG A 244 -13.85 -5.17 16.66
CA ARG A 244 -13.77 -3.70 16.67
C ARG A 244 -13.55 -3.12 15.28
N GLU A 245 -12.73 -3.74 14.44
CA GLU A 245 -12.55 -3.33 13.04
C GLU A 245 -13.85 -3.42 12.25
N ARG A 246 -14.63 -4.51 12.40
CA ARG A 246 -15.95 -4.64 11.79
C ARG A 246 -16.93 -3.54 12.23
N ARG A 247 -16.83 -3.08 13.48
CA ARG A 247 -17.61 -1.94 14.00
C ARG A 247 -17.12 -0.60 13.46
N ARG A 248 -15.82 -0.44 13.21
CA ARG A 248 -15.22 0.79 12.66
C ARG A 248 -15.42 0.92 11.14
N SER A 249 -15.47 -0.18 10.41
CA SER A 249 -15.64 -0.20 8.95
C SER A 249 -17.08 0.04 8.47
N HIS A 250 -18.06 0.06 9.38
CA HIS A 250 -19.44 0.45 9.08
C HIS A 250 -19.77 1.81 9.72
N PRO A 251 -19.46 2.95 9.09
CA PRO A 251 -20.12 4.19 9.44
C PRO A 251 -21.59 4.09 9.00
N SER A 252 -22.50 4.43 9.90
CA SER A 252 -23.96 4.27 9.77
C SER A 252 -24.51 4.46 8.35
N LYS A 253 -25.02 3.38 7.76
CA LYS A 253 -26.26 3.41 6.97
C LYS A 253 -27.09 2.21 7.40
N GLY A 254 -28.35 2.48 7.70
CA GLY A 254 -29.24 1.59 8.43
C GLY A 254 -29.46 0.23 7.79
N THR A 255 -29.88 -0.69 8.65
CA THR A 255 -30.84 -1.76 8.39
C THR A 255 -30.80 -2.38 7.00
N GLN A 256 -30.14 -3.53 6.89
CA GLN A 256 -30.81 -4.79 6.51
C GLN A 256 -29.85 -5.96 6.69
N ALA A 257 -30.28 -6.91 7.51
CA ALA A 257 -29.74 -8.25 7.47
C ALA A 257 -30.15 -8.88 6.13
N SER A 258 -29.18 -9.17 5.25
CA SER A 258 -29.38 -10.14 4.18
C SER A 258 -28.39 -11.28 4.37
N LEU A 259 -28.97 -12.42 4.74
CA LEU A 259 -28.36 -13.72 4.59
C LEU A 259 -28.09 -13.94 3.10
N CYS A 260 -26.82 -14.06 2.72
CA CYS A 260 -26.42 -14.56 1.41
C CYS A 260 -25.41 -15.69 1.60
N CYS A 261 -25.93 -16.88 1.89
CA CYS A 261 -25.29 -18.13 1.51
C CYS A 261 -26.29 -18.94 0.70
N SER A 262 -25.77 -19.59 -0.34
CA SER A 262 -26.36 -20.68 -1.14
C SER A 262 -26.93 -20.28 -2.50
N ARG A 263 -26.09 -20.35 -3.54
CA ARG A 263 -26.50 -21.11 -4.74
C ARG A 263 -25.30 -21.66 -5.48
N SER A 264 -25.11 -22.97 -5.31
CA SER A 264 -24.27 -23.84 -6.10
C SER A 264 -24.91 -24.16 -7.46
N SER A 265 -24.00 -24.47 -8.38
CA SER A 265 -24.10 -25.00 -9.75
C SER A 265 -25.30 -25.90 -10.11
N SER A 266 -25.88 -25.67 -11.29
CA SER A 266 -26.12 -26.69 -12.35
C SER A 266 -27.12 -26.19 -13.39
N GLN A 267 -26.69 -26.05 -14.64
CA GLN A 267 -27.53 -26.10 -15.85
C GLN A 267 -26.57 -26.32 -17.04
N HIS A 268 -26.25 -27.56 -17.39
CA HIS A 268 -26.93 -28.42 -18.37
C HIS A 268 -27.04 -27.80 -19.78
N CYS A 269 -26.21 -28.31 -20.68
CA CYS A 269 -26.26 -28.09 -22.12
C CYS A 269 -27.28 -29.02 -22.79
N ALA A 270 -28.12 -28.46 -23.66
CA ALA A 270 -28.77 -29.07 -24.83
C ALA A 270 -29.36 -27.87 -25.61
N GLY A 271 -29.16 -27.67 -26.90
CA GLY A 271 -29.18 -28.63 -28.01
C GLY A 271 -30.28 -28.14 -28.96
N ASP A 272 -29.87 -27.84 -30.20
CA ASP A 272 -30.58 -27.13 -31.28
C ASP A 272 -32.01 -27.59 -31.64
N GLY A 273 -32.76 -26.71 -32.33
CA GLY A 273 -33.76 -27.17 -33.30
C GLY A 273 -34.96 -26.28 -33.65
N SER A 274 -34.73 -25.30 -34.55
CA SER A 274 -35.57 -24.92 -35.71
C SER A 274 -37.02 -24.37 -35.65
N ALA A 275 -37.25 -23.47 -36.63
CA ALA A 275 -38.49 -22.95 -37.25
C ALA A 275 -39.20 -21.81 -36.50
N ILE A 276 -39.10 -20.53 -36.89
CA ILE A 276 -39.52 -19.80 -38.12
C ILE A 276 -41.04 -19.78 -38.35
N GLN A 277 -41.57 -18.53 -38.41
CA GLN A 277 -42.89 -18.03 -38.84
C GLN A 277 -44.05 -18.20 -37.84
N ARG A 278 -44.96 -17.24 -37.65
CA ARG A 278 -45.35 -16.07 -38.46
C ARG A 278 -46.15 -15.12 -37.56
N THR A 279 -45.88 -13.83 -37.65
CA THR A 279 -46.83 -12.75 -37.33
C THR A 279 -48.02 -12.81 -38.29
N THR A 280 -49.26 -12.72 -37.78
CA THR A 280 -50.31 -11.76 -38.17
C THR A 280 -51.63 -12.10 -37.48
N GLU A 281 -52.27 -11.05 -36.97
CA GLU A 281 -53.65 -10.99 -36.46
C GLU A 281 -54.71 -11.16 -37.57
N THR A 282 -55.99 -10.99 -37.17
CA THR A 282 -57.28 -10.92 -37.90
C THR A 282 -58.01 -12.25 -38.09
N LEU A 283 -59.08 -12.57 -37.33
CA LEU A 283 -60.45 -11.99 -37.23
C LEU A 283 -61.23 -12.07 -38.56
N ILE A 284 -62.29 -12.88 -38.48
CA ILE A 284 -63.31 -13.30 -39.47
C ILE A 284 -62.92 -14.54 -40.29
#